data_AF-A0A7Y4YIA5-F1
#
_entry.id   AF-A0A7Y4YIA5-F1
#
_cell.length_a   1.000
_cell.length_b   1.000
_cell.length_c   1.000
_cell.angle_alpha   90.00
_cell.angle_beta   90.00
_cell.angle_gamma   90.00
#
_symmetry.space_group_name_H-M   'P 1'
#
loop_
_entity.id
_entity.type
_entity.pdbx_description
1 polymer ?
#
loop_
_entity_poly.entity_id
_entity_poly.type
_entity_poly.pdbx_seq_one_letter_code
_entity_poly.pdbx_strand_id
1 'polypeptide(L)'
;MIQAVVDRNAFHIGSQYLSENRVRIVEADDAQISSAVIGNSGLYEQTIRLKEGHLISKCSCSLPEEPMCRHCIAVLLEYHRWAQPRNGQQKKTKPSAAPQPAQAPPTNNGASTPSQTAAATTTDFKLGEVMAFIEWLQPTIKALERGQPLPDSPKLSGELAPWTQAIRNLEERRRESEDVRINLESDMRDREAYVGRLTQQLQASMEEIKATQANTQSLQQELTACKEMLAKVSEVASEVGSYDSQLKSLAGEVLSKGAQLDKLANSFREVSTALKALTKPSGTS
;
A
#
# COMPACT_ATOMS: atom_id res chain seq x y z
N MET A 1 12.77 18.27 -23.65
CA MET A 1 12.15 19.62 -23.66
C MET A 1 11.67 20.04 -22.27
N ILE A 2 10.88 19.22 -21.56
CA ILE A 2 10.38 19.53 -20.20
C ILE A 2 11.53 19.77 -19.20
N GLN A 3 12.58 18.93 -19.19
CA GLN A 3 13.76 19.07 -18.30
C GLN A 3 14.50 20.42 -18.40
N ALA A 4 14.37 21.15 -19.52
CA ALA A 4 15.07 22.43 -19.72
C ALA A 4 14.33 23.63 -19.10
N VAL A 5 13.08 23.44 -18.65
CA VAL A 5 12.16 24.54 -18.26
C VAL A 5 11.70 24.41 -16.79
N VAL A 6 12.07 23.32 -16.10
CA VAL A 6 11.63 23.04 -14.74
C VAL A 6 12.81 22.84 -13.80
N ASP A 7 12.58 23.07 -12.50
CA ASP A 7 13.59 22.83 -11.48
C ASP A 7 14.10 21.38 -11.50
N ARG A 8 15.42 21.21 -11.28
CA ARG A 8 16.10 19.90 -11.39
C ARG A 8 15.59 18.91 -10.34
N ASN A 9 15.26 19.37 -9.13
CA ASN A 9 14.73 18.54 -8.06
C ASN A 9 13.27 18.15 -8.35
N ALA A 10 12.47 19.12 -8.79
CA ALA A 10 11.08 18.86 -9.18
C ALA A 10 10.96 17.87 -10.35
N PHE A 11 11.88 17.94 -11.32
CA PHE A 11 11.95 17.00 -12.44
C PHE A 11 12.33 15.57 -11.99
N HIS A 12 13.30 15.45 -11.09
CA HIS A 12 13.72 14.15 -10.57
C HIS A 12 12.59 13.44 -9.83
N ILE A 13 11.91 14.15 -8.94
CA ILE A 13 10.77 13.60 -8.17
C ILE A 13 9.59 13.31 -9.11
N GLY A 14 9.31 14.18 -10.08
CA GLY A 14 8.28 13.93 -11.08
C GLY A 14 8.55 12.67 -11.92
N SER A 15 9.82 12.44 -12.30
CA SER A 15 10.25 11.22 -13.00
C SER A 15 10.14 9.98 -12.11
N GLN A 16 10.40 10.12 -10.80
CA GLN A 16 10.23 9.04 -9.83
C GLN A 16 8.75 8.62 -9.75
N TYR A 17 7.82 9.57 -9.59
CA TYR A 17 6.39 9.29 -9.56
C TYR A 17 5.89 8.60 -10.83
N LEU A 18 6.44 8.98 -11.98
CA LEU A 18 6.19 8.29 -13.25
C LEU A 18 6.69 6.84 -13.21
N SER A 19 7.95 6.61 -12.80
CA SER A 19 8.56 5.27 -12.75
C SER A 19 7.88 4.32 -11.76
N GLU A 20 7.27 4.87 -10.71
CA GLU A 20 6.52 4.13 -9.69
C GLU A 20 5.04 3.89 -10.11
N ASN A 21 4.64 4.27 -11.33
CA ASN A 21 3.26 4.18 -11.83
C ASN A 21 2.24 4.90 -10.93
N ARG A 22 2.63 6.06 -10.38
CA ARG A 22 1.80 6.86 -9.46
C ARG A 22 0.98 7.93 -10.16
N VAL A 23 1.02 7.98 -11.49
CA VAL A 23 0.38 8.99 -12.33
C VAL A 23 -0.75 8.34 -13.12
N ARG A 24 -1.95 8.92 -13.09
CA ARG A 24 -3.08 8.49 -13.88
C ARG A 24 -3.69 9.67 -14.63
N ILE A 25 -3.66 9.61 -15.95
CA ILE A 25 -4.39 10.55 -16.80
C ILE A 25 -5.86 10.13 -16.78
N VAL A 26 -6.73 11.03 -16.36
CA VAL A 26 -8.18 10.83 -16.27
C VAL A 26 -8.84 11.21 -17.59
N GLU A 27 -8.42 12.32 -18.17
CA GLU A 27 -8.91 12.85 -19.43
C GLU A 27 -7.79 13.67 -20.08
N ALA A 28 -7.62 13.54 -21.40
CA ALA A 28 -6.69 14.39 -22.13
C ALA A 28 -7.25 14.70 -23.51
N ASP A 29 -7.29 15.99 -23.83
CA ASP A 29 -7.62 16.53 -25.13
C ASP A 29 -6.50 17.48 -25.61
N ASP A 30 -6.66 18.07 -26.79
CA ASP A 30 -5.66 18.95 -27.40
C ASP A 30 -5.43 20.27 -26.62
N ALA A 31 -6.31 20.62 -25.68
CA ALA A 31 -6.31 21.87 -24.93
C ALA A 31 -6.19 21.70 -23.39
N GLN A 32 -6.45 20.52 -22.85
CA GLN A 32 -6.56 20.21 -21.43
C GLN A 32 -6.18 18.76 -21.11
N ILE A 33 -5.41 18.59 -20.03
CA ILE A 33 -5.09 17.30 -19.41
C ILE A 33 -5.59 17.33 -17.97
N SER A 34 -6.52 16.45 -17.62
CA SER A 34 -7.00 16.20 -16.27
C SER A 34 -6.40 14.90 -15.75
N SER A 35 -5.83 14.91 -14.54
CA SER A 35 -5.08 13.76 -14.04
C SER A 35 -5.04 13.71 -12.51
N ALA A 36 -4.71 12.54 -11.97
CA ALA A 36 -4.51 12.29 -10.56
C ALA A 36 -3.13 11.66 -10.33
N VAL A 37 -2.38 12.20 -9.36
CA VAL A 37 -1.05 11.71 -8.98
C VAL A 37 -1.02 11.37 -7.51
N ILE A 38 -0.59 10.16 -7.18
CA ILE A 38 -0.39 9.73 -5.80
C ILE A 38 0.95 10.31 -5.34
N GLY A 39 0.94 11.42 -4.62
CA GLY A 39 2.14 11.99 -3.99
C GLY A 39 2.41 11.35 -2.62
N ASN A 40 3.48 11.77 -1.95
CA ASN A 40 3.89 11.15 -0.68
C ASN A 40 2.90 11.38 0.47
N SER A 41 2.11 12.46 0.40
CA SER A 41 1.15 12.83 1.45
C SER A 41 -0.31 12.61 1.04
N GLY A 42 -0.58 11.98 -0.11
CA GLY A 42 -1.94 11.69 -0.57
C GLY A 42 -2.13 11.77 -2.08
N LEU A 43 -3.40 11.73 -2.49
CA LEU A 43 -3.80 11.86 -3.89
C LEU A 43 -3.93 13.34 -4.26
N TYR A 44 -3.29 13.73 -5.36
CA TYR A 44 -3.32 15.09 -5.89
C TYR A 44 -3.97 15.11 -7.26
N GLU A 45 -5.10 15.80 -7.36
CA GLU A 45 -5.74 16.10 -8.64
C GLU A 45 -5.12 17.35 -9.26
N GLN A 46 -5.04 17.33 -10.58
CA GLN A 46 -4.48 18.43 -11.35
C GLN A 46 -5.05 18.52 -12.76
N THR A 47 -5.06 19.75 -13.25
CA THR A 47 -5.51 20.12 -14.58
C THR A 47 -4.46 21.00 -15.23
N ILE A 48 -3.97 20.59 -16.40
CA ILE A 48 -3.02 21.36 -17.21
C ILE A 48 -3.75 21.81 -18.47
N ARG A 49 -3.76 23.11 -18.76
CA ARG A 49 -4.41 23.68 -19.95
C ARG A 49 -3.41 24.40 -20.81
N LEU A 50 -3.58 24.31 -22.12
CA LEU A 50 -2.86 25.11 -23.09
C LEU A 50 -3.73 26.29 -23.49
N LYS A 51 -3.38 27.50 -23.02
CA LYS A 51 -4.08 28.74 -23.37
C LYS A 51 -3.10 29.70 -24.04
N GLU A 52 -3.38 30.12 -25.28
CA GLU A 52 -2.56 31.11 -26.01
C GLU A 52 -1.08 30.72 -26.10
N GLY A 53 -0.79 29.42 -26.26
CA GLY A 53 0.59 28.90 -26.31
C GLY A 53 1.30 28.77 -24.95
N HIS A 54 0.62 29.10 -23.85
CA HIS A 54 1.15 28.98 -22.49
C HIS A 54 0.50 27.81 -21.74
N LEU A 55 1.32 27.03 -21.04
CA LEU A 55 0.87 25.95 -20.18
C LEU A 55 0.46 26.52 -18.81
N ILE A 56 -0.84 26.44 -18.51
CA ILE A 56 -1.40 26.83 -17.22
C ILE A 56 -1.70 25.55 -16.45
N SER A 57 -0.99 25.33 -15.33
CA SER A 57 -1.19 24.16 -14.47
C SER A 57 -1.91 24.55 -13.18
N LYS A 58 -2.94 23.79 -12.81
CA LYS A 58 -3.62 23.86 -11.51
C LYS A 58 -3.46 22.52 -10.83
N CYS A 59 -2.77 22.49 -9.70
CA CYS A 59 -2.64 21.30 -8.87
C CYS A 59 -3.23 21.56 -7.49
N SER A 60 -3.83 20.54 -6.90
CA SER A 60 -4.33 20.55 -5.51
C SER A 60 -3.22 20.59 -4.44
N CYS A 61 -1.94 20.62 -4.82
CA CYS A 61 -0.84 20.74 -3.86
C CYS A 61 -0.61 22.20 -3.44
N SER A 62 -0.27 22.41 -2.18
CA SER A 62 0.03 23.74 -1.60
C SER A 62 1.44 24.27 -1.93
N LEU A 63 2.15 23.64 -2.87
CA LEU A 63 3.54 23.96 -3.22
C LEU A 63 3.58 24.95 -4.39
N PRO A 64 4.03 26.20 -4.18
CA PRO A 64 4.25 27.17 -5.26
C PRO A 64 5.62 26.89 -5.90
N GLU A 65 5.75 25.76 -6.59
CA GLU A 65 6.91 25.49 -7.44
C GLU A 65 6.63 26.13 -8.81
N GLU A 66 7.25 27.27 -9.10
CA GLU A 66 7.20 27.89 -10.42
C GLU A 66 8.17 27.19 -11.39
N PRO A 67 7.80 26.97 -12.67
CA PRO A 67 6.50 27.27 -13.30
C PRO A 67 5.45 26.15 -13.09
N MET A 68 5.84 25.01 -12.52
CA MET A 68 4.97 23.86 -12.31
C MET A 68 5.55 22.91 -11.26
N CYS A 69 4.67 22.33 -10.45
CA CYS A 69 5.09 21.42 -9.38
C CYS A 69 5.50 20.04 -9.90
N ARG A 70 6.22 19.29 -9.06
CA ARG A 70 6.58 17.88 -9.30
C ARG A 70 5.43 16.97 -9.79
N HIS A 71 4.19 17.23 -9.36
CA HIS A 71 3.03 16.45 -9.82
C HIS A 71 2.66 16.79 -11.27
N CYS A 72 2.67 18.08 -11.64
CA CYS A 72 2.42 18.55 -13.00
C CYS A 72 3.48 18.04 -13.98
N ILE A 73 4.74 18.00 -13.53
CA ILE A 73 5.84 17.47 -14.32
C ILE A 73 5.64 15.98 -14.61
N ALA A 74 5.27 15.19 -13.60
CA ALA A 74 5.01 13.76 -13.75
C ALA A 74 3.91 13.48 -14.78
N VAL A 75 2.84 14.30 -14.78
CA VAL A 75 1.73 14.20 -15.73
C VAL A 75 2.15 14.55 -17.15
N LEU A 76 2.91 15.63 -17.33
CA LEU A 76 3.41 16.01 -18.66
C LEU A 76 4.32 14.94 -19.26
N LEU A 77 5.15 14.29 -18.42
CA LEU A 77 5.98 13.18 -18.86
C LEU A 77 5.15 11.96 -19.26
N GLU A 78 4.11 11.62 -18.48
CA GLU A 78 3.20 10.52 -18.83
C GLU A 78 2.39 10.83 -20.10
N TYR A 79 1.92 12.06 -20.25
CA TYR A 79 1.22 12.49 -21.46
C TYR A 79 2.13 12.45 -22.69
N HIS A 80 3.39 12.87 -22.56
CA HIS A 80 4.35 12.79 -23.66
C HIS A 80 4.66 11.35 -24.07
N ARG A 81 4.72 10.43 -23.10
CA ARG A 81 4.87 8.99 -23.34
C ARG A 81 3.66 8.40 -24.06
N TRP A 82 2.46 8.83 -23.66
CA TRP A 82 1.19 8.37 -24.24
C TRP A 82 0.96 8.94 -25.65
N ALA A 83 1.28 10.21 -25.89
CA ALA A 83 1.02 10.92 -27.13
C ALA A 83 2.07 10.70 -28.24
N GLN A 84 3.24 10.12 -27.95
CA GLN A 84 4.23 9.81 -28.98
C GLN A 84 3.85 8.55 -29.79
N PRO A 85 3.75 8.61 -31.13
CA PRO A 85 3.73 7.40 -31.95
C PRO A 85 5.07 6.70 -31.78
N ARG A 86 5.02 5.43 -31.35
CA ARG A 86 6.17 4.58 -30.98
C ARG A 86 7.14 4.39 -32.15
N ASN A 87 8.01 5.37 -32.39
CA ASN A 87 9.17 5.23 -33.26
C ASN A 87 10.27 4.49 -32.51
N GLY A 88 10.38 3.19 -32.79
CA GLY A 88 11.62 2.40 -32.77
C GLY A 88 12.48 2.45 -31.51
N GLN A 89 12.08 1.73 -30.45
CA GLN A 89 13.05 1.15 -29.51
C GLN A 89 12.67 -0.29 -29.15
N GLN A 90 13.50 -1.20 -29.64
CA GLN A 90 13.60 -2.57 -29.15
C GLN A 90 14.40 -2.59 -27.83
N LYS A 91 14.02 -3.58 -27.00
CA LYS A 91 14.72 -4.20 -25.85
C LYS A 91 14.62 -3.58 -24.45
N LYS A 92 13.98 -4.42 -23.62
CA LYS A 92 14.06 -4.69 -22.17
C LYS A 92 12.97 -4.11 -21.25
N THR A 93 12.23 -5.08 -20.70
CA THR A 93 11.54 -5.17 -19.39
C THR A 93 10.23 -4.41 -19.14
N LYS A 94 9.13 -5.20 -19.08
CA LYS A 94 7.93 -5.22 -18.17
C LYS A 94 7.64 -3.96 -17.31
N PRO A 95 6.37 -3.55 -16.97
CA PRO A 95 5.05 -4.24 -17.06
C PRO A 95 3.87 -3.43 -17.69
N SER A 96 2.82 -4.18 -18.07
CA SER A 96 1.38 -3.97 -17.80
C SER A 96 0.75 -2.55 -17.83
N ALA A 97 -0.17 -2.33 -18.78
CA ALA A 97 -1.47 -1.67 -18.52
C ALA A 97 -2.48 -2.02 -19.64
N ALA A 98 -3.70 -2.36 -19.24
CA ALA A 98 -4.80 -2.89 -20.06
C ALA A 98 -5.45 -1.83 -20.98
N PRO A 99 -6.03 -2.23 -22.14
CA PRO A 99 -6.99 -1.38 -22.85
C PRO A 99 -8.43 -1.69 -22.39
N GLN A 100 -9.11 -0.68 -21.85
CA GLN A 100 -10.58 -0.64 -21.79
C GLN A 100 -11.16 -0.38 -23.19
N PRO A 101 -12.43 -0.80 -23.46
CA PRO A 101 -13.02 -0.82 -24.80
C PRO A 101 -13.41 0.58 -25.27
N ALA A 102 -12.91 0.99 -26.44
CA ALA A 102 -13.33 2.21 -27.11
C ALA A 102 -14.74 2.03 -27.71
N GLN A 103 -15.67 2.87 -27.25
CA GLN A 103 -16.98 3.10 -27.85
C GLN A 103 -16.81 3.80 -29.21
N ALA A 104 -17.64 3.42 -30.18
CA ALA A 104 -17.68 4.00 -31.52
C ALA A 104 -18.16 5.47 -31.49
N PRO A 105 -17.61 6.37 -32.33
CA PRO A 105 -18.16 7.71 -32.50
C PRO A 105 -19.39 7.71 -33.43
N PRO A 106 -20.29 8.70 -33.25
CA PRO A 106 -21.56 8.79 -33.98
C PRO A 106 -21.37 9.27 -35.42
N THR A 107 -22.19 8.70 -36.31
CA THR A 107 -22.48 9.16 -37.66
C THR A 107 -22.87 10.62 -37.68
N ASN A 108 -22.15 11.45 -38.45
CA ASN A 108 -22.60 12.79 -38.79
C ASN A 108 -22.70 12.92 -40.32
N ASN A 109 -23.93 13.13 -40.77
CA ASN A 109 -24.28 13.47 -42.14
C ASN A 109 -23.67 14.83 -42.51
N GLY A 110 -22.75 14.82 -43.46
CA GLY A 110 -22.21 16.02 -44.08
C GLY A 110 -22.06 15.77 -45.57
N ALA A 111 -23.03 16.25 -46.33
CA ALA A 111 -23.04 16.21 -47.78
C ALA A 111 -21.78 16.88 -48.34
N SER A 112 -21.01 16.14 -49.14
CA SER A 112 -20.04 16.66 -50.10
C SER A 112 -19.74 15.57 -51.11
N THR A 113 -20.52 15.54 -52.19
CA THR A 113 -20.14 14.90 -53.44
C THR A 113 -18.88 15.60 -53.98
N PRO A 114 -17.94 14.82 -54.51
CA PRO A 114 -17.78 14.88 -55.96
C PRO A 114 -17.80 13.50 -56.59
N SER A 115 -18.59 13.42 -57.66
CA SER A 115 -18.60 12.42 -58.73
C SER A 115 -17.42 11.45 -58.76
N GLN A 116 -17.70 10.17 -58.48
CA GLN A 116 -17.13 9.09 -59.26
C GLN A 116 -18.28 8.21 -59.74
N THR A 117 -18.50 8.29 -61.04
CA THR A 117 -19.24 7.35 -61.86
C THR A 117 -19.06 5.93 -61.34
N ALA A 118 -20.16 5.35 -60.85
CA ALA A 118 -20.30 3.91 -60.71
C ALA A 118 -20.27 3.30 -62.11
N ALA A 119 -19.06 3.09 -62.63
CA ALA A 119 -18.84 2.02 -63.58
C ALA A 119 -19.00 0.74 -62.77
N ALA A 120 -20.10 0.03 -62.98
CA ALA A 120 -20.17 -1.38 -62.64
C ALA A 120 -19.06 -2.07 -63.46
N THR A 121 -17.87 -2.18 -62.89
CA THR A 121 -16.82 -3.04 -63.40
C THR A 121 -17.35 -4.46 -63.23
N THR A 122 -17.89 -5.02 -64.30
CA THR A 122 -18.07 -6.46 -64.43
C THR A 122 -16.68 -7.07 -64.31
N THR A 123 -16.35 -7.56 -63.11
CA THR A 123 -15.07 -8.20 -62.82
C THR A 123 -15.02 -9.50 -63.59
N ASP A 124 -14.22 -9.52 -64.65
CA ASP A 124 -14.10 -10.67 -65.54
C ASP A 124 -13.17 -11.70 -64.88
N PHE A 125 -13.71 -12.43 -63.92
CA PHE A 125 -12.97 -13.46 -63.20
C PHE A 125 -12.60 -14.58 -64.17
N LYS A 126 -11.31 -14.89 -64.31
CA LYS A 126 -10.89 -16.08 -65.03
C LYS A 126 -11.43 -17.31 -64.29
N LEU A 127 -12.29 -18.09 -64.95
CA LEU A 127 -12.90 -19.30 -64.38
C LEU A 127 -11.87 -20.25 -63.75
N GLY A 128 -10.67 -20.35 -64.32
CA GLY A 128 -9.57 -21.14 -63.75
C GLY A 128 -9.04 -20.61 -62.41
N GLU A 129 -9.00 -19.30 -62.19
CA GLU A 129 -8.63 -18.70 -60.90
C GLU A 129 -9.74 -18.89 -59.86
N VAL A 130 -11.00 -18.82 -60.29
CA VAL A 130 -12.17 -19.08 -59.42
C VAL A 130 -12.18 -20.54 -58.96
N MET A 131 -11.95 -21.49 -59.87
CA MET A 131 -11.87 -22.91 -59.53
C MET A 131 -10.71 -23.19 -58.56
N ALA A 132 -9.51 -22.67 -58.84
CA ALA A 132 -8.35 -22.82 -57.95
C ALA A 132 -8.60 -22.20 -56.56
N PHE A 133 -9.31 -21.08 -56.49
CA PHE A 133 -9.72 -20.47 -55.23
C PHE A 133 -10.72 -21.35 -54.47
N ILE A 134 -11.76 -21.90 -55.13
CA ILE A 134 -12.76 -22.78 -54.51
C ILE A 134 -12.12 -24.08 -53.99
N GLU A 135 -11.23 -24.67 -54.78
CA GLU A 135 -10.47 -25.86 -54.40
C GLU A 135 -9.58 -25.62 -53.18
N TRP A 136 -8.98 -24.43 -53.06
CA TRP A 136 -8.23 -24.03 -51.87
C TRP A 136 -9.13 -23.65 -50.69
N LEU A 137 -10.30 -23.07 -50.94
CA LEU A 137 -11.21 -22.59 -49.91
C LEU A 137 -11.78 -23.75 -49.08
N GLN A 138 -12.11 -24.89 -49.71
CA GLN A 138 -12.63 -26.06 -49.00
C GLN A 138 -11.71 -26.59 -47.88
N PRO A 139 -10.42 -26.89 -48.11
CA PRO A 139 -9.50 -27.29 -47.05
C PRO A 139 -9.20 -26.14 -46.08
N THR A 140 -9.21 -24.89 -46.54
CA THR A 140 -9.03 -23.70 -45.68
C THR A 140 -10.15 -23.58 -44.64
N ILE A 141 -11.41 -23.74 -45.04
CA ILE A 141 -12.56 -23.74 -44.12
C ILE A 141 -12.41 -24.85 -43.08
N LYS A 142 -12.07 -26.07 -43.51
CA LYS A 142 -11.85 -27.20 -42.58
C LYS A 142 -10.68 -26.95 -41.62
N ALA A 143 -9.63 -26.26 -42.07
CA ALA A 143 -8.51 -25.89 -41.22
C ALA A 143 -8.93 -24.84 -40.17
N LEU A 144 -9.71 -23.83 -40.57
CA LEU A 144 -10.25 -22.80 -39.69
C LEU A 144 -11.16 -23.41 -38.59
N GLU A 145 -12.08 -24.30 -38.96
CA GLU A 145 -12.97 -25.00 -38.03
C GLU A 145 -12.20 -25.81 -36.97
N ARG A 146 -11.01 -26.31 -37.33
CA ARG A 146 -10.15 -27.12 -36.46
C ARG A 146 -9.04 -26.31 -35.78
N GLY A 147 -8.98 -25.00 -36.00
CA GLY A 147 -7.92 -24.13 -35.49
C GLY A 147 -6.52 -24.47 -36.00
N GLN A 148 -6.40 -25.12 -37.16
CA GLN A 148 -5.14 -25.56 -37.75
C GLN A 148 -4.49 -24.45 -38.61
N PRO A 149 -3.19 -24.54 -38.92
CA PRO A 149 -2.57 -23.64 -39.90
C PRO A 149 -3.26 -23.75 -41.27
N LEU A 150 -3.37 -22.63 -41.98
CA LEU A 150 -3.97 -22.58 -43.31
C LEU A 150 -3.09 -23.29 -44.34
N PRO A 151 -3.69 -23.98 -45.32
CA PRO A 151 -2.95 -24.61 -46.43
C PRO A 151 -2.31 -23.54 -47.34
N ASP A 152 -1.27 -23.92 -48.09
CA ASP A 152 -0.53 -23.01 -48.99
C ASP A 152 -1.42 -22.34 -50.04
N SER A 153 -1.06 -21.11 -50.42
CA SER A 153 -1.91 -20.27 -51.26
C SER A 153 -1.85 -20.77 -52.71
N PRO A 154 -2.97 -20.84 -53.42
CA PRO A 154 -2.93 -20.95 -54.87
C PRO A 154 -2.20 -19.71 -55.42
N LYS A 155 -1.39 -19.91 -56.47
CA LYS A 155 -0.71 -18.83 -57.19
C LYS A 155 -1.72 -18.10 -58.08
N LEU A 156 -2.55 -17.28 -57.47
CA LEU A 156 -3.51 -16.41 -58.15
C LEU A 156 -2.82 -15.07 -58.48
N SER A 157 -3.00 -14.55 -59.68
CA SER A 157 -2.43 -13.25 -60.08
C SER A 157 -3.50 -12.21 -60.38
N GLY A 158 -4.77 -12.62 -60.50
CA GLY A 158 -5.92 -11.73 -60.67
C GLY A 158 -6.56 -11.29 -59.36
N GLU A 159 -7.81 -10.81 -59.49
CA GLU A 159 -8.57 -10.11 -58.44
C GLU A 159 -8.93 -10.97 -57.21
N LEU A 160 -8.71 -12.29 -57.25
CA LEU A 160 -8.91 -13.21 -56.12
C LEU A 160 -7.68 -13.33 -55.20
N ALA A 161 -6.51 -12.86 -55.63
CA ALA A 161 -5.31 -12.87 -54.80
C ALA A 161 -5.44 -11.99 -53.54
N PRO A 162 -5.99 -10.76 -53.60
CA PRO A 162 -6.24 -9.95 -52.41
C PRO A 162 -7.19 -10.62 -51.39
N TRP A 163 -8.19 -11.37 -51.85
CA TRP A 163 -9.10 -12.11 -50.96
C TRP A 163 -8.40 -13.23 -50.22
N THR A 164 -7.56 -13.99 -50.92
CA THR A 164 -6.74 -15.06 -50.32
C THR A 164 -5.79 -14.48 -49.27
N GLN A 165 -5.17 -13.34 -49.56
CA GLN A 165 -4.32 -12.64 -48.60
C GLN A 165 -5.11 -12.08 -47.42
N ALA A 166 -6.31 -11.53 -47.64
CA ALA A 166 -7.17 -11.02 -46.58
C ALA A 166 -7.58 -12.13 -45.60
N ILE A 167 -7.94 -13.32 -46.10
CA ILE A 167 -8.26 -14.49 -45.28
C ILE A 167 -7.06 -14.90 -44.42
N ARG A 168 -5.85 -14.96 -44.98
CA ARG A 168 -4.63 -15.26 -44.23
C ARG A 168 -4.35 -14.24 -43.14
N ASN A 169 -4.44 -12.95 -43.47
CA ASN A 169 -4.20 -11.87 -42.51
C ASN A 169 -5.23 -11.86 -41.38
N LEU A 170 -6.48 -12.23 -41.68
CA LEU A 170 -7.53 -12.38 -40.66
C LEU A 170 -7.23 -13.56 -39.72
N GLU A 171 -6.81 -14.69 -40.27
CA GLU A 171 -6.48 -15.87 -39.48
C GLU A 171 -5.22 -15.68 -38.63
N GLU A 172 -4.19 -15.02 -39.17
CA GLU A 172 -2.98 -14.69 -38.39
C GLU A 172 -3.33 -13.78 -37.22
N ARG A 173 -4.08 -12.70 -37.47
CA ARG A 173 -4.54 -11.80 -36.39
C ARG A 173 -5.42 -12.51 -35.37
N ARG A 174 -6.28 -13.45 -35.80
CA ARG A 174 -7.08 -14.28 -34.88
C ARG A 174 -6.17 -15.11 -33.98
N ARG A 175 -5.12 -15.72 -34.54
CA ARG A 175 -4.16 -16.56 -33.82
C ARG A 175 -3.33 -15.74 -32.83
N GLU A 176 -2.78 -14.60 -33.25
CA GLU A 176 -2.10 -13.65 -32.38
C GLU A 176 -3.00 -13.17 -31.24
N SER A 177 -4.27 -12.86 -31.54
CA SER A 177 -5.24 -12.44 -30.53
C SER A 177 -5.54 -13.54 -29.51
N GLU A 178 -5.62 -14.79 -29.95
CA GLU A 178 -5.86 -15.94 -29.08
C GLU A 178 -4.67 -16.19 -28.14
N ASP A 179 -3.44 -16.08 -28.65
CA ASP A 179 -2.23 -16.19 -27.83
C ASP A 179 -2.16 -15.08 -26.77
N VAL A 180 -2.51 -13.84 -27.15
CA VAL A 180 -2.62 -12.73 -26.19
C VAL A 180 -3.70 -13.02 -25.15
N ARG A 181 -4.86 -13.54 -25.55
CA ARG A 181 -5.95 -13.90 -24.64
C ARG A 181 -5.52 -14.95 -23.63
N ILE A 182 -4.90 -16.04 -24.07
CA ILE A 182 -4.39 -17.12 -23.20
C ILE A 182 -3.37 -16.59 -22.20
N ASN A 183 -2.44 -15.73 -22.67
CA ASN A 183 -1.45 -15.11 -21.81
C ASN A 183 -2.10 -14.21 -20.75
N LEU A 184 -3.05 -13.36 -21.14
CA LEU A 184 -3.78 -12.50 -20.20
C LEU A 184 -4.60 -13.31 -19.18
N GLU A 185 -5.21 -14.42 -19.59
CA GLU A 185 -5.94 -15.31 -18.67
C GLU A 185 -5.02 -16.00 -17.67
N SER A 186 -3.79 -16.37 -18.07
CA SER A 186 -2.77 -16.84 -17.14
C SER A 186 -2.36 -15.73 -16.16
N ASP A 187 -2.08 -14.55 -16.69
CA ASP A 187 -1.67 -13.36 -15.94
C ASP A 187 -2.73 -12.91 -14.93
N MET A 188 -4.02 -13.08 -15.24
CA MET A 188 -5.14 -12.83 -14.34
C MET A 188 -5.17 -13.86 -13.21
N ARG A 189 -5.10 -15.16 -13.53
CA ARG A 189 -5.07 -16.23 -12.51
C ARG A 189 -3.89 -16.07 -11.54
N ASP A 190 -2.71 -15.70 -12.05
CA ASP A 190 -1.54 -15.46 -11.21
C ASP A 190 -1.72 -14.27 -10.27
N ARG A 191 -2.32 -13.18 -10.77
CA ARG A 191 -2.66 -12.00 -9.96
C ARG A 191 -3.72 -12.32 -8.91
N GLU A 192 -4.76 -13.07 -9.26
CA GLU A 192 -5.79 -13.54 -8.32
C GLU A 192 -5.18 -14.39 -7.21
N ALA A 193 -4.32 -15.35 -7.56
CA ALA A 193 -3.61 -16.18 -6.59
C ALA A 193 -2.69 -15.33 -5.68
N TYR A 194 -2.03 -14.31 -6.23
CA TYR A 194 -1.20 -13.39 -5.45
C TYR A 194 -2.02 -12.55 -4.47
N VAL A 195 -3.14 -11.98 -4.91
CA VAL A 195 -4.07 -11.24 -4.04
C VAL A 195 -4.59 -12.16 -2.94
N GLY A 196 -4.98 -13.40 -3.26
CA GLY A 196 -5.41 -14.38 -2.27
C GLY A 196 -4.37 -14.65 -1.18
N ARG A 197 -3.09 -14.76 -1.54
CA ARG A 197 -1.99 -14.91 -0.56
C ARG A 197 -1.81 -13.67 0.31
N LEU A 198 -1.83 -12.48 -0.28
CA LEU A 198 -1.73 -11.23 0.50
C LEU A 198 -2.90 -11.08 1.48
N THR A 199 -4.11 -11.42 1.05
CA THR A 199 -5.29 -11.41 1.93
C THR A 199 -5.13 -12.37 3.11
N GLN A 200 -4.63 -13.59 2.87
CA GLN A 200 -4.35 -14.55 3.93
C GLN A 200 -3.27 -14.05 4.90
N GLN A 201 -2.19 -13.44 4.39
CA GLN A 201 -1.14 -12.85 5.23
C GLN A 201 -1.67 -11.69 6.09
N LEU A 202 -2.53 -10.84 5.53
CA LEU A 202 -3.17 -9.75 6.27
C LEU A 202 -4.06 -10.30 7.40
N GLN A 203 -4.86 -11.33 7.11
CA GLN A 203 -5.70 -11.98 8.12
C GLN A 203 -4.88 -12.57 9.26
N ALA A 204 -3.81 -13.31 8.95
CA ALA A 204 -2.91 -13.88 9.95
C ALA A 204 -2.24 -12.79 10.81
N SER A 205 -1.78 -11.70 10.19
CA SER A 205 -1.19 -10.57 10.90
C SER A 205 -2.21 -9.88 11.82
N MET A 206 -3.46 -9.73 11.38
CA MET A 206 -4.52 -9.19 12.22
C MET A 206 -4.82 -10.07 13.44
N GLU A 207 -4.78 -11.39 13.28
CA GLU A 207 -4.94 -12.34 14.40
C GLU A 207 -3.78 -12.23 15.40
N GLU A 208 -2.54 -12.15 14.91
CA GLU A 208 -1.35 -11.97 15.75
C GLU A 208 -1.38 -10.64 16.53
N ILE A 209 -1.82 -9.56 15.89
CA ILE A 209 -2.00 -8.25 16.55
C ILE A 209 -3.04 -8.36 17.66
N LYS A 210 -4.19 -9.00 17.42
CA LYS A 210 -5.23 -9.20 18.43
C LYS A 210 -4.70 -10.02 19.62
N ALA A 211 -3.96 -11.08 19.37
CA ALA A 211 -3.35 -11.90 20.41
C ALA A 211 -2.34 -11.09 21.25
N THR A 212 -1.47 -10.32 20.58
CA THR A 212 -0.49 -9.45 21.24
C THR A 212 -1.15 -8.36 22.07
N GLN A 213 -2.24 -7.78 21.57
CA GLN A 213 -3.03 -6.78 22.29
C GLN A 213 -3.65 -7.37 23.56
N ALA A 214 -4.24 -8.57 23.49
CA ALA A 214 -4.79 -9.26 24.66
C ALA A 214 -3.70 -9.54 25.71
N ASN A 215 -2.53 -10.01 25.29
CA ASN A 215 -1.39 -10.26 26.19
C ASN A 215 -0.91 -8.97 26.87
N THR A 216 -0.84 -7.88 26.11
CA THR A 216 -0.43 -6.57 26.65
C THR A 216 -1.43 -6.05 27.69
N GLN A 217 -2.73 -6.23 27.45
CA GLN A 217 -3.76 -5.88 28.43
C GLN A 217 -3.64 -6.71 29.72
N SER A 218 -3.40 -8.03 29.59
CA SER A 218 -3.17 -8.91 30.74
C SER A 218 -1.95 -8.48 31.55
N LEU A 219 -0.81 -8.24 30.90
CA LEU A 219 0.41 -7.76 31.55
C LEU A 219 0.21 -6.41 32.24
N GLN A 220 -0.60 -5.52 31.65
CA GLN A 220 -0.90 -4.24 32.27
C GLN A 220 -1.77 -4.37 33.53
N GLN A 221 -2.69 -5.34 33.57
CA GLN A 221 -3.45 -5.68 34.78
C GLN A 221 -2.52 -6.25 35.86
N GLU A 222 -1.64 -7.18 35.51
CA GLU A 222 -0.64 -7.75 36.44
C GLU A 222 0.28 -6.67 37.00
N LEU A 223 0.78 -5.76 36.16
CA LEU A 223 1.62 -4.65 36.58
C LEU A 223 0.88 -3.72 37.55
N THR A 224 -0.42 -3.50 37.34
CA THR A 224 -1.26 -2.71 38.24
C THR A 224 -1.42 -3.43 39.58
N ALA A 225 -1.69 -4.73 39.58
CA ALA A 225 -1.76 -5.53 40.80
C ALA A 225 -0.42 -5.56 41.58
N CYS A 226 0.73 -5.64 40.88
CA CYS A 226 2.04 -5.54 41.51
C CYS A 226 2.27 -4.18 42.16
N LYS A 227 1.84 -3.07 41.53
CA LYS A 227 1.93 -1.73 42.12
C LYS A 227 1.08 -1.61 43.39
N GLU A 228 -0.12 -2.17 43.38
CA GLU A 228 -0.99 -2.20 44.57
C GLU A 228 -0.39 -3.03 45.71
N MET A 229 0.18 -4.19 45.40
CA MET A 229 0.89 -5.00 46.39
C MET A 229 2.09 -4.25 46.98
N LEU A 230 2.87 -3.55 46.15
CA LEU A 230 4.01 -2.76 46.61
C LEU A 230 3.58 -1.63 47.55
N ALA A 231 2.45 -0.96 47.25
CA ALA A 231 1.89 0.06 48.14
C ALA A 231 1.52 -0.52 49.51
N LYS A 232 0.88 -1.69 49.54
CA LYS A 232 0.57 -2.40 50.80
C LYS A 232 1.83 -2.79 51.58
N VAL A 233 2.88 -3.26 50.90
CA VAL A 233 4.16 -3.57 51.54
C VAL A 233 4.77 -2.32 52.17
N SER A 234 4.71 -1.17 51.49
CA SER A 234 5.18 0.10 52.03
C SER A 234 4.38 0.53 53.27
N GLU A 235 3.07 0.30 53.30
CA GLU A 235 2.21 0.58 54.45
C GLU A 235 2.61 -0.30 55.64
N VAL A 236 2.71 -1.62 55.45
CA VAL A 236 3.16 -2.56 56.49
C VAL A 236 4.55 -2.21 57.02
N ALA A 237 5.48 -1.80 56.16
CA ALA A 237 6.82 -1.37 56.58
C ALA A 237 6.76 -0.13 57.51
N SER A 238 5.83 0.80 57.23
CA SER A 238 5.61 1.97 58.09
C SER A 238 5.00 1.59 59.44
N GLU A 239 4.06 0.64 59.47
CA GLU A 239 3.48 0.10 60.71
C GLU A 239 4.56 -0.57 61.56
N VAL A 240 5.41 -1.41 60.96
CA VAL A 240 6.53 -2.05 61.65
C VAL A 240 7.47 -1.02 62.28
N GLY A 241 7.78 0.07 61.57
CA GLY A 241 8.58 1.18 62.12
C GLY A 241 7.91 1.88 63.31
N SER A 242 6.59 2.04 63.27
CA SER A 242 5.80 2.56 64.39
C SER A 242 5.85 1.62 65.59
N TYR A 243 5.66 0.30 65.38
CA TYR A 243 5.74 -0.69 66.45
C TYR A 243 7.14 -0.76 67.08
N ASP A 244 8.22 -0.70 66.29
CA ASP A 244 9.59 -0.62 66.81
C ASP A 244 9.79 0.61 67.72
N SER A 245 9.26 1.75 67.31
CA SER A 245 9.33 2.99 68.10
C SER A 245 8.55 2.89 69.41
N GLN A 246 7.34 2.31 69.38
CA GLN A 246 6.55 2.03 70.58
C GLN A 246 7.27 1.07 71.52
N LEU A 247 7.88 0.01 70.98
CA LEU A 247 8.59 -1.00 71.75
C LEU A 247 9.84 -0.43 72.42
N LYS A 248 10.58 0.47 71.75
CA LYS A 248 11.68 1.23 72.34
C LYS A 248 11.22 2.13 73.49
N SER A 249 10.08 2.82 73.34
CA SER A 249 9.49 3.62 74.42
C SER A 249 9.13 2.76 75.62
N LEU A 250 8.44 1.64 75.39
CA LEU A 250 8.03 0.71 76.44
C LEU A 250 9.24 0.10 77.18
N ALA A 251 10.28 -0.28 76.43
CA ALA A 251 11.54 -0.75 77.01
C ALA A 251 12.20 0.33 77.89
N GLY A 252 12.19 1.60 77.46
CA GLY A 252 12.66 2.73 78.27
C GLY A 252 11.85 2.93 79.55
N GLU A 253 10.52 2.84 79.48
CA GLU A 253 9.65 2.91 80.65
C GLU A 253 9.89 1.78 81.64
N VAL A 254 10.06 0.54 81.15
CA VAL A 254 10.36 -0.63 81.98
C VAL A 254 11.70 -0.46 82.68
N LEU A 255 12.74 0.00 81.99
CA LEU A 255 14.04 0.30 82.59
C LEU A 255 13.93 1.38 83.68
N SER A 256 13.19 2.46 83.40
CA SER A 256 12.94 3.54 84.37
C SER A 256 12.22 3.04 85.62
N LYS A 257 11.14 2.26 85.46
CA LYS A 257 10.41 1.66 86.59
C LYS A 257 11.27 0.64 87.35
N GLY A 258 12.10 -0.14 86.67
CA GLY A 258 13.09 -1.02 87.29
C GLY A 258 14.04 -0.25 88.21
N ALA A 259 14.60 0.86 87.73
CA ALA A 259 15.47 1.72 88.53
C ALA A 259 14.74 2.35 89.73
N GLN A 260 13.44 2.68 89.60
CA GLN A 260 12.63 3.14 90.74
C GLN A 260 12.40 2.06 91.78
N LEU A 261 12.13 0.81 91.36
CA LEU A 261 11.99 -0.33 92.25
C LEU A 261 13.30 -0.65 92.98
N ASP A 262 14.45 -0.58 92.29
CA ASP A 262 15.76 -0.77 92.92
C ASP A 262 16.04 0.29 93.98
N LYS A 263 15.71 1.57 93.71
CA LYS A 263 15.78 2.64 94.71
C LYS A 263 14.91 2.33 95.92
N LEU A 264 13.66 1.91 95.69
CA LEU A 264 12.73 1.56 96.76
C LEU A 264 13.24 0.38 97.59
N ALA A 265 13.78 -0.65 96.95
CA ALA A 265 14.39 -1.80 97.61
C ALA A 265 15.59 -1.40 98.47
N ASN A 266 16.43 -0.47 97.99
CA ASN A 266 17.53 0.10 98.76
C ASN A 266 17.02 0.89 99.97
N SER A 267 15.98 1.73 99.80
CA SER A 267 15.35 2.44 100.92
C SER A 267 14.76 1.48 101.97
N PHE A 268 14.11 0.39 101.56
CA PHE A 268 13.65 -0.65 102.49
C PHE A 268 14.81 -1.33 103.22
N ARG A 269 15.93 -1.59 102.53
CA ARG A 269 17.13 -2.16 103.14
C ARG A 269 17.72 -1.21 104.18
N GLU A 270 17.81 0.08 103.88
CA GLU A 270 18.24 1.12 104.82
C GLU A 270 17.34 1.18 106.05
N VAL A 271 16.01 1.23 105.87
CA VAL A 271 15.02 1.22 106.97
C VAL A 271 15.16 -0.05 107.82
N SER A 272 15.28 -1.23 107.20
CA SER A 272 15.51 -2.49 107.91
C SER A 272 16.81 -2.45 108.73
N THR A 273 17.87 -1.87 108.18
CA THR A 273 19.16 -1.72 108.87
C THR A 273 19.06 -0.75 110.05
N ALA A 274 18.34 0.37 109.89
CA ALA A 274 18.07 1.31 110.98
C ALA A 274 17.23 0.68 112.10
N LEU A 275 16.18 -0.07 111.76
CA LEU A 275 15.37 -0.83 112.72
C LEU A 275 16.22 -1.86 113.50
N LYS A 276 17.12 -2.58 112.82
CA LYS A 276 18.08 -3.50 113.45
C LYS A 276 19.05 -2.78 114.39
N ALA A 277 19.47 -1.56 114.06
CA ALA A 277 20.33 -0.75 114.92
C ALA A 277 19.59 -0.32 116.21
N LEU A 278 18.31 0.05 116.12
CA LEU A 278 17.47 0.38 117.29
C LEU A 278 17.14 -0.81 118.18
N THR A 279 17.07 -2.02 117.62
CA THR A 279 16.78 -3.26 118.37
C THR A 279 18.01 -3.95 118.92
N LYS A 280 19.23 -3.43 118.64
CA LYS A 280 20.45 -3.91 119.28
C LYS A 280 20.43 -3.42 120.74
N PRO A 281 20.36 -4.30 121.74
CA PRO A 281 20.24 -3.88 123.13
C PRO A 281 21.48 -3.07 123.53
N SER A 282 21.25 -1.91 124.13
CA SER A 282 22.21 -1.22 124.96
C SER A 282 22.56 -2.13 126.14
N GLY A 283 23.53 -3.02 125.93
CA GLY A 283 24.23 -3.72 126.98
C GLY A 283 25.04 -2.69 127.76
N THR A 284 24.50 -2.34 128.91
CA THR A 284 25.19 -1.68 130.03
C THR A 284 26.47 -2.42 130.38
N SER A 285 27.60 -1.72 130.33
CA SER A 285 28.46 -1.37 131.47
C SER A 285 29.80 -0.83 131.00
#